data_AF-A0A0G2I495-F1
#
_entry.id   AF-A0A0G2I495-F1
#
_cell.length_a   1.000
_cell.length_b   1.000
_cell.length_c   1.000
_cell.angle_alpha   90.00
_cell.angle_beta   90.00
_cell.angle_gamma   90.00
#
_symmetry.space_group_name_H-M   'P 1'
#
loop_
_entity.id
_entity.type
_entity.pdbx_description
1 polymer ?
#
loop_
_entity_poly.entity_id
_entity_poly.type
_entity_poly.pdbx_seq_one_letter_code
_entity_poly.pdbx_strand_id
1 'polypeptide(L)'
;MIAPTQSQCERRGRVYGTLGELSYDSRTITSYDFGSGGTTVIKVPEVPPEETEAHGGGDYGLTRAFVKAVEAVDHLGWEVGKAQREFVGCTFEEALRSHATVFAAEEARREGKVLGWGEWWDRKKGMV
;
A
#
# COMPACT_ATOMS: atom_id res chain seq x y z
N MET A 1 -4.35 1.16 -11.32
CA MET A 1 -5.51 1.20 -12.23
C MET A 1 -5.00 1.03 -13.65
N ILE A 2 -5.23 -0.12 -14.28
CA ILE A 2 -4.96 -0.29 -15.72
C ILE A 2 -6.33 -0.45 -16.38
N ALA A 3 -6.79 0.59 -17.07
CA ALA A 3 -8.15 0.66 -17.60
C ALA A 3 -8.43 -0.36 -18.72
N PRO A 4 -7.50 -0.68 -19.65
CA PRO A 4 -7.78 -1.66 -20.70
C PRO A 4 -7.29 -3.08 -20.34
N THR A 5 -7.91 -3.73 -19.35
CA THR A 5 -7.64 -5.15 -19.04
C THR A 5 -8.92 -5.90 -18.67
N GLN A 6 -8.92 -7.23 -18.79
CA GLN A 6 -10.04 -8.08 -18.33
C GLN A 6 -10.25 -8.01 -16.81
N SER A 7 -9.17 -7.81 -16.06
CA SER A 7 -9.17 -7.59 -14.61
C SER A 7 -9.18 -6.09 -14.30
N GLN A 8 -10.17 -5.38 -14.85
CA GLN A 8 -10.25 -3.94 -14.72
C GLN A 8 -10.36 -3.55 -13.24
N CYS A 9 -9.45 -2.69 -12.78
CA CYS A 9 -9.41 -2.21 -11.40
C CYS A 9 -9.19 -3.28 -10.31
N GLU A 10 -8.92 -4.54 -10.66
CA GLU A 10 -8.56 -5.58 -9.70
C GLU A 10 -7.10 -5.39 -9.25
N ARG A 11 -6.92 -5.11 -7.95
CA ARG A 11 -5.63 -5.18 -7.28
C ARG A 11 -5.25 -6.65 -7.08
N ARG A 12 -4.10 -7.03 -7.59
CA ARG A 12 -3.58 -8.40 -7.54
C ARG A 12 -2.08 -8.41 -7.32
N GLY A 13 -1.59 -9.46 -6.68
CA GLY A 13 -0.17 -9.60 -6.42
C GLY A 13 0.17 -10.91 -5.72
N ARG A 14 1.47 -11.09 -5.52
CA ARG A 14 2.03 -12.24 -4.81
C ARG A 14 3.19 -11.78 -3.94
N VAL A 15 3.25 -12.30 -2.72
CA VAL A 15 4.34 -12.07 -1.77
C VAL A 15 4.91 -13.42 -1.42
N TYR A 16 6.20 -13.59 -1.65
CA TYR A 16 6.92 -14.81 -1.33
C TYR A 16 7.68 -14.63 -0.03
N GLY A 17 7.53 -15.59 0.89
CA GLY A 17 8.30 -15.69 2.11
C GLY A 17 9.09 -17.00 2.16
N THR A 18 9.90 -17.17 3.20
CA THR A 18 10.67 -18.40 3.42
C THR A 18 9.81 -19.56 3.95
N LEU A 19 8.63 -19.27 4.48
CA LEU A 19 7.72 -20.25 5.11
C LEU A 19 6.41 -20.43 4.34
N GLY A 20 6.19 -19.65 3.29
CA GLY A 20 4.94 -19.68 2.56
C GLY A 20 4.85 -18.60 1.49
N GLU A 21 3.71 -18.55 0.83
CA GLU A 21 3.37 -17.50 -0.13
C GLU A 21 1.95 -16.97 0.07
N LEU A 22 1.78 -15.68 -0.20
CA LEU A 22 0.48 -15.01 -0.27
C LEU A 22 0.18 -14.64 -1.71
N SER A 23 -1.04 -14.86 -2.16
CA SER A 23 -1.55 -14.28 -3.41
C SER A 23 -2.92 -13.64 -3.20
N TYR A 24 -3.23 -12.59 -3.96
CA TYR A 24 -4.51 -11.89 -3.85
C TYR A 24 -4.99 -11.38 -5.19
N ASP A 25 -6.31 -11.21 -5.33
CA ASP A 25 -6.98 -10.81 -6.58
C ASP A 25 -8.16 -9.85 -6.36
N SER A 26 -8.16 -9.09 -5.26
CA SER A 26 -9.25 -8.22 -4.78
C SER A 26 -10.51 -8.92 -4.29
N ARG A 27 -10.73 -10.20 -4.60
CA ARG A 27 -11.85 -10.99 -4.08
C ARG A 27 -11.41 -11.94 -2.98
N THR A 28 -10.18 -12.45 -3.10
CA THR A 28 -9.60 -13.40 -2.16
C THR A 28 -8.17 -13.05 -1.82
N ILE A 29 -7.77 -13.46 -0.61
CA ILE A 29 -6.38 -13.54 -0.18
C ILE A 29 -6.12 -15.01 0.13
N THR A 30 -5.17 -15.61 -0.57
CA THR A 30 -4.78 -17.01 -0.40
C THR A 30 -3.41 -17.07 0.25
N SER A 31 -3.30 -17.82 1.34
CA SER A 31 -2.05 -18.12 2.03
C SER A 31 -1.73 -19.60 1.91
N TYR A 32 -0.55 -19.91 1.39
CA TYR A 32 -0.02 -21.27 1.33
C TYR A 32 1.16 -21.41 2.28
N ASP A 33 1.08 -22.38 3.19
CA ASP A 33 2.11 -22.68 4.18
C ASP A 33 2.98 -23.85 3.71
N PHE A 34 4.30 -23.64 3.61
CA PHE A 34 5.22 -24.64 3.09
C PHE A 34 5.48 -25.80 4.06
N GLY A 35 5.39 -25.54 5.38
CA GLY A 35 5.68 -26.55 6.39
C GLY A 35 4.59 -27.62 6.49
N SER A 36 3.34 -27.22 6.38
CA SER A 36 2.16 -28.09 6.44
C SER A 36 1.62 -28.49 5.06
N GLY A 37 1.94 -27.73 4.01
CA GLY A 37 1.29 -27.83 2.70
C GLY A 37 -0.17 -27.35 2.70
N GLY A 38 -0.62 -26.68 3.77
CA GLY A 38 -1.97 -26.19 3.93
C GLY A 38 -2.23 -24.90 3.15
N THR A 39 -3.46 -24.76 2.62
CA THR A 39 -3.93 -23.52 1.99
C THR A 39 -5.08 -22.93 2.79
N THR A 40 -4.96 -21.66 3.16
CA THR A 40 -6.05 -20.86 3.73
C THR A 40 -6.53 -19.84 2.71
N VAL A 41 -7.83 -19.80 2.45
CA VAL A 41 -8.44 -18.82 1.55
C VAL A 41 -9.35 -17.91 2.37
N ILE A 42 -9.04 -16.61 2.35
CA ILE A 42 -9.82 -15.57 3.00
C ILE A 42 -10.58 -14.82 1.91
N LYS A 43 -11.92 -14.79 2.01
CA LYS A 43 -12.74 -13.92 1.15
C LYS A 43 -12.66 -12.48 1.64
N VAL A 44 -12.40 -11.56 0.73
CA VAL A 44 -12.46 -10.12 1.03
C VAL A 44 -13.94 -9.77 1.28
N PRO A 45 -14.26 -9.12 2.41
CA PRO A 45 -15.63 -8.71 2.69
C PRO A 45 -16.17 -7.76 1.62
N GLU A 46 -17.46 -7.91 1.28
CA GLU A 46 -18.14 -6.93 0.45
C GLU A 46 -18.26 -5.60 1.19
N VAL A 47 -18.07 -4.51 0.46
CA VAL A 47 -18.26 -3.16 0.98
C VAL A 47 -19.75 -2.79 0.89
N PRO A 48 -20.25 -1.88 1.74
CA PRO A 48 -21.63 -1.41 1.63
C PRO A 48 -21.93 -0.88 0.22
N PRO A 49 -23.17 -1.02 -0.28
CA PRO A 49 -23.54 -0.58 -1.62
C PRO A 49 -23.17 0.88 -1.91
N GLU A 50 -23.37 1.77 -0.93
CA GLU A 50 -23.03 3.20 -1.00
C GLU A 50 -21.52 3.50 -1.10
N GLU A 51 -20.67 2.53 -0.75
CA GLU A 51 -19.20 2.65 -0.86
C GLU A 51 -18.63 1.92 -2.08
N THR A 52 -19.46 1.14 -2.77
CA THR A 52 -19.01 0.25 -3.86
C THR A 52 -18.44 1.03 -5.04
N GLU A 53 -19.08 2.14 -5.41
CA GLU A 53 -18.61 3.01 -6.51
C GLU A 53 -17.40 3.87 -6.14
N ALA A 54 -16.99 3.87 -4.87
CA ALA A 54 -15.85 4.63 -4.34
C ALA A 54 -14.56 3.79 -4.29
N HIS A 55 -14.13 3.32 -5.47
CA HIS A 55 -12.94 2.48 -5.66
C HIS A 55 -12.96 1.17 -4.83
N GLY A 56 -14.13 0.54 -4.71
CA GLY A 56 -14.33 -0.67 -3.91
C GLY A 56 -14.22 -0.40 -2.41
N GLY A 57 -14.78 0.73 -1.95
CA GLY A 57 -14.73 1.21 -0.56
C GLY A 57 -13.39 1.79 -0.10
N GLY A 58 -12.41 1.89 -0.99
CA GLY A 58 -11.08 2.41 -0.67
C GLY A 58 -11.12 3.88 -0.22
N ASP A 59 -11.90 4.73 -0.89
CA ASP A 59 -11.97 6.16 -0.58
C ASP A 59 -12.60 6.40 0.80
N TYR A 60 -13.66 5.67 1.12
CA TYR A 60 -14.28 5.68 2.44
C TYR A 60 -13.34 5.16 3.51
N GLY A 61 -12.62 4.07 3.24
CA GLY A 61 -11.60 3.52 4.15
C GLY A 61 -10.53 4.57 4.50
N LEU A 62 -9.95 5.22 3.49
CA LEU A 62 -8.94 6.25 3.69
C LEU A 62 -9.49 7.49 4.41
N THR A 63 -10.70 7.92 4.06
CA THR A 63 -11.37 9.06 4.72
C THR A 63 -11.63 8.76 6.19
N ARG A 64 -12.17 7.57 6.52
CA ARG A 64 -12.37 7.14 7.92
C ARG A 64 -11.05 7.09 8.69
N ALA A 65 -10.01 6.54 8.08
CA ALA A 65 -8.67 6.48 8.67
C ALA A 65 -8.14 7.89 9.00
N PHE A 66 -8.26 8.82 8.05
CA PHE A 66 -7.85 10.21 8.25
C PHE A 66 -8.63 10.90 9.38
N VAL A 67 -9.96 10.81 9.38
CA VAL A 67 -10.80 11.43 10.42
C VAL A 67 -10.49 10.87 11.81
N LYS A 68 -10.28 9.55 11.93
CA LYS A 68 -9.85 8.93 13.20
C LYS A 68 -8.48 9.42 13.67
N ALA A 69 -7.55 9.63 12.74
CA ALA A 69 -6.25 10.20 13.08
C ALA A 69 -6.39 11.63 13.63
N VAL A 70 -7.24 12.46 13.01
CA VAL A 70 -7.52 13.82 13.47
C VAL A 70 -8.17 13.81 14.86
N GLU A 71 -9.20 12.98 15.06
CA GLU A 71 -9.88 12.84 16.35
C GLU A 71 -8.92 12.41 17.46
N ALA A 72 -8.02 11.46 17.19
CA ALA A 72 -7.05 11.00 18.18
C ALA A 72 -6.07 12.12 18.60
N VAL A 73 -5.70 13.01 17.68
CA VAL A 73 -4.85 14.16 18.00
C VAL A 73 -5.64 15.20 18.80
N ASP A 74 -6.80 15.61 18.27
CA ASP A 74 -7.55 16.76 18.79
C ASP A 74 -8.26 16.46 20.13
N HIS A 75 -8.81 15.26 20.30
CA HIS A 75 -9.60 14.89 21.48
C HIS A 75 -8.89 13.94 22.44
N LEU A 76 -7.98 13.09 21.94
CA LEU A 76 -7.29 12.10 22.78
C LEU A 76 -5.85 12.49 23.11
N GLY A 77 -5.37 13.64 22.61
CA GLY A 77 -4.03 14.17 22.90
C GLY A 77 -2.90 13.32 22.32
N TRP A 78 -3.13 12.58 21.24
CA TRP A 78 -2.09 11.79 20.60
C TRP A 78 -1.13 12.67 19.81
N GLU A 79 0.14 12.27 19.79
CA GLU A 79 1.12 12.81 18.84
C GLU A 79 0.68 12.53 17.39
N VAL A 80 0.81 13.52 16.51
CA VAL A 80 0.42 13.42 15.09
C VAL A 80 1.04 12.20 14.42
N GLY A 81 2.35 12.00 14.61
CA GLY A 81 3.05 10.87 14.01
C GLY A 81 2.56 9.50 14.49
N LYS A 82 2.08 9.41 15.75
CA LYS A 82 1.47 8.17 16.28
C LYS A 82 0.12 7.93 15.62
N ALA A 83 -0.74 8.94 15.56
CA ALA A 83 -2.07 8.84 14.97
C ALA A 83 -2.00 8.49 13.47
N GLN A 84 -1.07 9.09 12.72
CA GLN A 84 -0.86 8.77 11.30
C GLN A 84 -0.48 7.30 11.10
N ARG A 85 0.51 6.79 11.83
CA ARG A 85 0.95 5.39 11.70
C ARG A 85 -0.14 4.40 12.08
N GLU A 86 -0.90 4.69 13.14
CA GLU A 86 -1.95 3.81 13.62
C GLU A 86 -3.16 3.76 12.67
N PHE A 87 -3.68 4.91 12.27
CA PHE A 87 -4.96 4.96 11.56
C PHE A 87 -4.79 5.04 10.04
N VAL A 88 -3.83 5.82 9.54
CA VAL A 88 -3.57 5.98 8.09
C VAL A 88 -2.66 4.87 7.56
N GLY A 89 -1.82 4.28 8.43
CA GLY A 89 -0.96 3.15 8.08
C GLY A 89 0.37 3.54 7.43
N CYS A 90 0.68 4.84 7.35
CA CYS A 90 1.95 5.35 6.87
C CYS A 90 2.25 6.75 7.43
N THR A 91 3.51 7.14 7.33
CA THR A 91 4.00 8.49 7.58
C THR A 91 4.01 9.34 6.32
N PHE A 92 4.08 10.66 6.48
CA PHE A 92 4.27 11.57 5.34
C PHE A 92 5.53 11.25 4.53
N GLU A 93 6.64 10.90 5.20
CA GLU A 93 7.88 10.57 4.51
C GLU A 93 7.75 9.29 3.68
N GLU A 94 7.06 8.25 4.18
CA GLU A 94 6.80 7.02 3.41
C GLU A 94 5.93 7.31 2.18
N ALA A 95 4.90 8.14 2.33
CA ALA A 95 4.09 8.59 1.21
C ALA A 95 4.92 9.36 0.17
N LEU A 96 5.81 10.26 0.60
CA LEU A 96 6.71 11.00 -0.28
C LEU A 96 7.71 10.07 -0.98
N ARG A 97 8.32 9.15 -0.24
CA ARG A 97 9.27 8.16 -0.78
C ARG A 97 8.62 7.29 -1.84
N SER A 98 7.37 6.88 -1.67
CA SER A 98 6.66 6.08 -2.69
C SER A 98 6.53 6.81 -4.03
N HIS A 99 6.30 8.13 -4.01
CA HIS A 99 6.29 8.97 -5.22
C HIS A 99 7.70 9.18 -5.77
N ALA A 100 8.68 9.38 -4.90
CA ALA A 100 10.08 9.56 -5.28
C ALA A 100 10.64 8.34 -6.03
N THR A 101 10.21 7.13 -5.69
CA THR A 101 10.54 5.89 -6.43
C THR A 101 10.18 5.96 -7.91
N VAL A 102 9.09 6.65 -8.29
CA VAL A 102 8.70 6.82 -9.69
C VAL A 102 9.73 7.65 -10.46
N PHE A 103 10.27 8.71 -9.85
CA PHE A 103 11.33 9.52 -10.45
C PHE A 103 12.65 8.76 -10.54
N ALA A 104 12.98 7.95 -9.53
CA ALA A 104 14.15 7.07 -9.58
C ALA A 104 14.04 6.06 -10.73
N ALA A 105 12.87 5.43 -10.87
CA ALA A 105 12.60 4.51 -11.97
C ALA A 105 12.69 5.18 -13.34
N GLU A 106 12.19 6.42 -13.47
CA GLU A 106 12.30 7.18 -14.71
C GLU A 106 13.74 7.58 -15.05
N GLU A 107 14.55 7.97 -14.07
CA GLU A 107 16.00 8.22 -14.26
C GLU A 107 16.71 6.93 -14.71
N ALA A 108 16.45 5.80 -14.05
CA ALA A 108 16.99 4.49 -14.43
C ALA A 108 16.61 4.12 -15.87
N ARG A 109 15.34 4.31 -16.25
CA ARG A 109 14.83 4.01 -17.59
C ARG A 109 15.46 4.90 -18.66
N ARG A 110 15.55 6.21 -18.42
CA ARG A 110 16.10 7.18 -19.37
C ARG A 110 17.59 7.00 -19.62
N GLU A 111 18.33 6.67 -18.56
CA GLU A 111 19.79 6.52 -18.63
C GLU A 111 20.24 5.08 -18.87
N GLY A 112 19.31 4.11 -18.83
CA GLY A 112 19.63 2.70 -19.05
C GLY A 112 20.55 2.12 -17.98
N LYS A 113 20.39 2.54 -16.72
CA LYS A 113 21.29 2.18 -15.61
C LYS A 113 20.51 1.62 -14.41
N VAL A 114 21.20 0.83 -13.59
CA VAL A 114 20.72 0.45 -12.26
C VAL A 114 21.02 1.58 -11.28
N LEU A 115 20.03 1.91 -10.45
CA LEU A 115 20.16 2.91 -9.39
C LEU A 115 20.03 2.26 -8.02
N GLY A 116 20.97 2.58 -7.12
CA GLY A 116 20.82 2.29 -5.70
C GLY A 116 19.80 3.23 -5.08
N TRP A 117 18.71 2.70 -4.52
CA TRP A 117 17.62 3.51 -3.96
C TRP A 117 18.10 4.47 -2.85
N GLY A 118 18.88 3.96 -1.88
CA GLY A 118 19.38 4.78 -0.77
C GLY A 118 20.24 5.95 -1.24
N GLU A 119 21.25 5.66 -2.07
CA GLU A 119 22.14 6.67 -2.65
C GLU A 119 21.39 7.70 -3.51
N TRP A 120 20.42 7.24 -4.32
CA TRP A 120 19.59 8.13 -5.12
C TRP A 120 18.74 9.05 -4.22
N TRP A 121 18.13 8.49 -3.18
CA TRP A 121 17.28 9.24 -2.24
C TRP A 121 18.08 10.29 -1.46
N ASP A 122 19.24 9.92 -0.92
CA ASP A 122 20.07 10.84 -0.14
C ASP A 122 20.61 12.00 -0.99
N ARG A 123 21.01 11.71 -2.25
CA ARG A 123 21.39 12.75 -3.22
C ARG A 123 20.24 13.73 -3.50
N LYS A 124 19.01 13.26 -3.68
CA LYS A 124 17.86 14.14 -3.97
C LYS A 124 17.42 14.98 -2.76
N LYS A 125 17.64 14.50 -1.53
CA LYS A 125 17.42 15.28 -0.30
C LYS A 125 18.52 16.31 -0.02
N GLY A 126 19.62 16.31 -0.78
CA GLY A 126 20.78 17.17 -0.52
C GLY A 126 21.61 16.72 0.69
N MET A 127 21.60 15.42 1.01
CA MET A 127 22.38 14.82 2.10
C MET A 127 23.70 14.19 1.62
N VAL A 128 24.07 14.42 0.35
CA VAL A 128 25.34 14.03 -0.30
C VAL A 128 25.87 15.21 -1.09
#